data_AF-A0A0Q9Y8M3-F1
#
_entry.id   AF-A0A0Q9Y8M3-F1
#
_cell.length_a   1.000
_cell.length_b   1.000
_cell.length_c   1.000
_cell.angle_alpha   90.00
_cell.angle_beta   90.00
_cell.angle_gamma   90.00
#
_symmetry.space_group_name_H-M   'P 1'
#
loop_
_entity.id
_entity.type
_entity.pdbx_description
1 polymer ?
#
loop_
_entity_poly.entity_id
_entity_poly.type
_entity_poly.pdbx_seq_one_letter_code
_entity_poly.pdbx_strand_id
1 'polypeptide(L)'
;DFLEHELRLRKNREQKIKNKFFGEELKRIRKSKKMTISELSEKSSVSSSYISQIENGKRDTPTPELIKKLAHGLSIDYYHLMRIAGYLNPDKDNFITLEQLIKKVPNEEKINDMIEHDKKIENEYEKKINSTVHSKFDKFLYERPQINYHGLTLEELDNHFRSFLESNAHAGHYLKYLRIFNAINQKEMANLLQTKEETYISLEATLREDSPYLVKNSEDIGKILNVSNFLDWYNFIRRQKELSYNNYGTKRKESIYTEISLNVKKVEKKINKSGHEYYVEYSDEELKRKLFDLDHLINQDEHEVLYKDRVLTEEDIEKIKTMLDVIFD
;
A
#
# COMPACT_ATOMS: atom_id res chain seq x y z
N ASP A 1 40.51 15.51 -2.19
CA ASP A 1 41.28 14.44 -1.52
C ASP A 1 40.84 14.12 -0.09
N PHE A 2 41.15 14.93 0.94
CA PHE A 2 40.80 14.58 2.34
C PHE A 2 39.28 14.53 2.59
N LEU A 3 38.53 15.52 2.11
CA LEU A 3 37.08 15.60 2.30
C LEU A 3 36.33 14.46 1.58
N GLU A 4 36.75 14.12 0.36
CA GLU A 4 36.18 13.00 -0.40
C GLU A 4 36.49 11.65 0.24
N HIS A 5 37.71 11.49 0.77
CA HIS A 5 38.10 10.31 1.54
C HIS A 5 37.26 10.16 2.80
N GLU A 6 37.04 11.24 3.55
CA GLU A 6 36.20 11.22 4.76
C GLU A 6 34.73 10.93 4.45
N LEU A 7 34.17 11.53 3.38
CA LEU A 7 32.81 11.25 2.91
C LEU A 7 32.63 9.79 2.50
N ARG A 8 33.63 9.20 1.84
CA ARG A 8 33.63 7.78 1.47
C ARG A 8 33.63 6.87 2.70
N LEU A 9 34.44 7.18 3.72
CA LEU A 9 34.48 6.43 4.97
C LEU A 9 33.16 6.49 5.73
N ARG A 10 32.51 7.67 5.79
CA ARG A 10 31.19 7.84 6.41
C ARG A 10 30.13 7.00 5.70
N LYS A 11 30.04 7.10 4.36
CA LYS A 11 29.11 6.28 3.55
C LYS A 11 29.31 4.77 3.75
N ASN A 12 30.56 4.31 3.79
CA ASN A 12 30.88 2.90 4.03
C ASN A 12 30.43 2.43 5.43
N ARG A 13 30.58 3.29 6.44
CA ARG A 13 30.18 2.99 7.82
C ARG A 13 28.66 2.92 7.96
N GLU A 14 27.95 3.86 7.35
CA GLU A 14 26.48 3.88 7.29
C GLU A 14 25.93 2.64 6.57
N GLN A 15 26.51 2.29 5.43
CA GLN A 15 26.10 1.10 4.67
C GLN A 15 26.30 -0.18 5.50
N LYS A 16 27.41 -0.29 6.22
CA LYS A 16 27.69 -1.44 7.10
C LYS A 16 26.68 -1.54 8.25
N ILE A 17 26.26 -0.42 8.84
CA ILE A 17 25.22 -0.38 9.87
C ILE A 17 23.88 -0.84 9.28
N LYS A 18 23.53 -0.35 8.09
CA LYS A 18 22.29 -0.71 7.38
C LYS A 18 22.21 -2.21 7.10
N ASN A 19 23.29 -2.79 6.57
CA ASN A 19 23.37 -4.23 6.29
C ASN A 19 23.20 -5.07 7.56
N LYS A 20 23.84 -4.64 8.66
CA LYS A 20 23.73 -5.32 9.94
C LYS A 20 22.29 -5.29 10.47
N PHE A 21 21.64 -4.13 10.42
CA PHE A 21 20.24 -3.97 10.84
C PHE A 21 19.29 -4.87 10.05
N PHE A 22 19.39 -4.90 8.71
CA PHE A 22 18.55 -5.78 7.89
C PHE A 22 18.74 -7.26 8.24
N GLY A 23 19.99 -7.70 8.41
CA GLY A 23 20.29 -9.08 8.79
C GLY A 23 19.73 -9.48 10.15
N GLU A 24 19.83 -8.60 11.14
CA GLU A 24 19.29 -8.81 12.48
C GLU A 24 17.76 -8.93 12.46
N GLU A 25 17.07 -8.06 11.73
CA GLU A 25 15.61 -8.12 11.59
C GLU A 25 15.12 -9.35 10.80
N LEU A 26 15.81 -9.71 9.71
CA LEU A 26 15.49 -10.94 8.96
C LEU A 26 15.58 -12.17 9.87
N LYS A 27 16.65 -12.25 10.68
CA LYS A 27 16.85 -13.33 11.65
C LYS A 27 15.77 -13.35 12.72
N ARG A 28 15.37 -12.17 13.23
CA ARG A 28 14.32 -12.02 14.23
C ARG A 28 12.98 -12.55 13.71
N ILE A 29 12.56 -12.12 12.51
CA ILE A 29 11.31 -12.56 11.86
C ILE A 29 11.32 -14.06 11.58
N ARG A 30 12.43 -14.60 11.05
CA ARG A 30 12.55 -16.04 10.83
C ARG A 30 12.37 -16.83 12.12
N LYS A 31 12.99 -16.38 13.21
CA LYS A 31 12.89 -17.03 14.52
C LYS A 31 11.51 -16.90 15.15
N SER A 32 10.80 -15.78 15.00
CA SER A 32 9.44 -15.65 15.52
C SER A 32 8.47 -16.63 14.85
N LYS A 33 8.72 -16.97 13.58
CA LYS A 33 7.99 -18.01 12.84
C LYS A 33 8.51 -19.43 13.09
N LYS A 34 9.41 -19.61 14.07
CA LYS A 34 10.03 -20.90 14.45
C LYS A 34 10.73 -21.62 13.28
N MET A 35 11.17 -20.87 12.26
CA MET A 35 11.76 -21.45 11.05
C MET A 35 13.28 -21.61 11.19
N THR A 36 13.84 -22.69 10.66
CA THR A 36 15.28 -22.84 10.47
C THR A 36 15.76 -22.09 9.22
N ILE A 37 17.07 -21.88 9.10
CA ILE A 37 17.64 -21.30 7.86
C ILE A 37 17.35 -22.20 6.66
N SER A 38 17.35 -23.52 6.84
CA SER A 38 17.07 -24.48 5.76
C SER A 38 15.62 -24.40 5.30
N GLU A 39 14.68 -24.28 6.22
CA GLU A 39 13.26 -24.13 5.89
C GLU A 39 12.97 -22.81 5.16
N LEU A 40 13.59 -21.72 5.60
CA LEU A 40 13.49 -20.45 4.86
C LEU A 40 14.12 -20.57 3.48
N SER A 41 15.26 -21.26 3.36
CA SER A 41 15.93 -21.48 2.08
C SER A 41 15.02 -22.19 1.09
N GLU A 42 14.36 -23.25 1.52
CA GLU A 42 13.44 -24.04 0.70
C GLU A 42 12.24 -23.19 0.26
N LYS A 43 11.56 -22.52 1.19
CA LYS A 43 10.35 -21.74 0.88
C LYS A 43 10.60 -20.47 0.08
N SER A 44 11.78 -19.87 0.20
CA SER A 44 12.16 -18.66 -0.54
C SER A 44 12.91 -18.96 -1.85
N SER A 45 13.37 -20.20 -2.06
CA SER A 45 14.33 -20.54 -3.14
C SER A 45 15.63 -19.71 -3.10
N VAL A 46 16.02 -19.23 -1.91
CA VAL A 46 17.29 -18.53 -1.66
C VAL A 46 18.21 -19.48 -0.91
N SER A 47 19.51 -19.55 -1.23
CA SER A 47 20.39 -20.54 -0.61
C SER A 47 20.58 -20.31 0.91
N SER A 48 20.61 -21.39 1.70
CA SER A 48 20.90 -21.36 3.14
C SER A 48 22.19 -20.62 3.49
N SER A 49 23.22 -20.76 2.65
CA SER A 49 24.50 -20.05 2.82
C SER A 49 24.32 -18.53 2.69
N TYR A 50 23.56 -18.08 1.69
CA TYR A 50 23.30 -16.67 1.47
C TYR A 50 22.44 -16.07 2.59
N ILE A 51 21.37 -16.76 3.02
CA ILE A 51 20.55 -16.35 4.17
C ILE A 51 21.41 -16.22 5.43
N SER A 52 22.26 -17.20 5.72
CA SER A 52 23.17 -17.15 6.86
C SER A 52 24.15 -15.97 6.78
N GLN A 53 24.69 -15.68 5.59
CA GLN A 53 25.58 -14.53 5.40
C GLN A 53 24.85 -13.20 5.63
N ILE A 54 23.61 -13.07 5.16
CA ILE A 54 22.77 -11.88 5.40
C ILE A 54 22.50 -11.71 6.89
N GLU A 55 21.99 -12.75 7.57
CA GLU A 55 21.61 -12.70 8.99
C GLU A 55 22.77 -12.36 9.92
N ASN A 56 24.00 -12.62 9.48
CA ASN A 56 25.22 -12.32 10.22
C ASN A 56 25.90 -11.02 9.77
N GLY A 57 25.26 -10.21 8.91
CA GLY A 57 25.79 -8.95 8.38
C GLY A 57 27.05 -9.10 7.52
N LYS A 58 27.30 -10.31 6.99
CA LYS A 58 28.44 -10.63 6.11
C LYS A 58 28.13 -10.35 4.63
N ARG A 59 26.86 -10.16 4.30
CA ARG A 59 26.38 -9.77 2.97
C ARG A 59 25.69 -8.41 3.05
N ASP A 60 25.71 -7.71 1.92
CA ASP A 60 24.93 -6.49 1.76
C ASP A 60 23.42 -6.78 1.80
N THR A 61 22.66 -5.71 2.05
CA THR A 61 21.21 -5.72 1.93
C THR A 61 20.82 -6.31 0.56
N PRO A 62 19.96 -7.35 0.49
CA PRO A 62 19.65 -8.03 -0.76
C PRO A 62 18.92 -7.13 -1.76
N THR A 63 18.90 -7.54 -3.03
CA THR A 63 18.12 -6.84 -4.06
C THR A 63 16.62 -6.95 -3.79
N PRO A 64 15.78 -6.05 -4.34
CA PRO A 64 14.33 -6.13 -4.23
C PRO A 64 13.76 -7.50 -4.65
N GLU A 65 14.30 -8.11 -5.72
CA GLU A 65 13.90 -9.45 -6.15
C GLU A 65 14.19 -10.54 -5.09
N LEU A 66 15.37 -10.50 -4.47
CA LEU A 66 15.73 -11.40 -3.38
C LEU A 66 14.89 -11.14 -2.13
N ILE A 67 14.59 -9.88 -1.84
CA ILE A 67 13.68 -9.51 -0.74
C ILE A 67 12.29 -10.07 -0.98
N LYS A 68 11.77 -10.00 -2.21
CA LYS A 68 10.47 -10.59 -2.58
C LYS A 68 10.44 -12.09 -2.35
N LYS A 69 11.50 -12.80 -2.73
CA LYS A 69 11.67 -14.24 -2.47
C LYS A 69 11.71 -14.54 -0.98
N LEU A 70 12.49 -13.78 -0.20
CA LEU A 70 12.58 -13.93 1.26
C LEU A 70 11.24 -13.63 1.95
N ALA A 71 10.53 -12.57 1.52
CA ALA A 71 9.21 -12.20 2.03
C ALA A 71 8.18 -13.32 1.78
N HIS A 72 8.18 -13.88 0.56
CA HIS A 72 7.36 -15.03 0.22
C HIS A 72 7.69 -16.23 1.12
N GLY A 73 8.97 -16.57 1.28
CA GLY A 73 9.40 -17.70 2.09
C GLY A 73 9.12 -17.54 3.59
N LEU A 74 9.12 -16.30 4.09
CA LEU A 74 8.73 -15.94 5.46
C LEU A 74 7.22 -15.75 5.62
N SER A 75 6.44 -15.75 4.54
CA SER A 75 5.02 -15.40 4.56
C SER A 75 4.76 -14.07 5.28
N ILE A 76 5.50 -13.03 4.88
CA ILE A 76 5.31 -11.65 5.33
C ILE A 76 5.14 -10.71 4.15
N ASP A 77 4.65 -9.52 4.43
CA ASP A 77 4.51 -8.49 3.41
C ASP A 77 5.88 -8.10 2.82
N TYR A 78 5.96 -8.11 1.49
CA TYR A 78 7.16 -7.72 0.74
C TYR A 78 7.60 -6.29 1.08
N TYR A 79 6.64 -5.35 1.22
CA TYR A 79 6.96 -3.96 1.50
C TYR A 79 7.49 -3.77 2.93
N HIS A 80 7.12 -4.62 3.88
CA HIS A 80 7.71 -4.63 5.21
C HIS A 80 9.23 -4.89 5.16
N LEU A 81 9.68 -5.93 4.47
CA LEU A 81 11.12 -6.19 4.30
C LEU A 81 11.82 -5.11 3.48
N MET A 82 11.16 -4.53 2.48
CA MET A 82 11.71 -3.41 1.70
C MET A 82 11.92 -2.14 2.56
N ARG A 83 11.04 -1.87 3.54
CA ARG A 83 11.23 -0.81 4.52
C ARG A 83 12.43 -1.08 5.43
N ILE A 84 12.53 -2.30 5.98
CA ILE A 84 13.68 -2.72 6.82
C ILE A 84 15.00 -2.64 6.04
N ALA A 85 14.97 -3.04 4.77
CA ALA A 85 16.10 -2.92 3.84
C ALA A 85 16.43 -1.47 3.48
N GLY A 86 15.61 -0.52 3.93
CA GLY A 86 15.75 0.91 3.65
C GLY A 86 15.69 1.23 2.16
N TYR A 87 14.94 0.46 1.39
CA TYR A 87 14.49 0.83 0.04
C TYR A 87 13.26 1.72 0.09
N LEU A 88 12.48 1.63 1.18
CA LEU A 88 11.25 2.39 1.42
C LEU A 88 11.35 3.12 2.76
N ASN A 89 12.38 3.95 2.93
CA ASN A 89 12.50 4.76 4.14
C ASN A 89 11.90 6.16 3.86
N PRO A 90 10.70 6.49 4.41
CA PRO A 90 10.10 7.81 4.24
C PRO A 90 10.94 8.93 4.85
N ASP A 91 11.86 8.62 5.79
CA ASP A 91 12.76 9.57 6.43
C ASP A 91 14.10 9.75 5.70
N LYS A 92 14.27 9.14 4.51
CA LYS A 92 15.42 9.38 3.63
C LYS A 92 15.03 10.27 2.46
N ASP A 93 15.91 11.20 2.11
CA ASP A 93 15.79 12.26 1.08
C ASP A 93 15.32 11.83 -0.34
N ASN A 94 15.13 10.53 -0.62
CA ASN A 94 14.76 10.01 -1.94
C ASN A 94 13.42 9.26 -1.99
N PHE A 95 12.67 9.13 -0.89
CA PHE A 95 11.36 8.49 -0.94
C PHE A 95 10.26 9.52 -1.26
N ILE A 96 9.70 9.45 -2.47
CA ILE A 96 8.62 10.35 -2.90
C ILE A 96 7.29 9.89 -2.28
N THR A 97 6.76 10.65 -1.33
CA THR A 97 5.45 10.40 -0.71
C THR A 97 4.30 10.94 -1.56
N LEU A 98 3.08 10.46 -1.31
CA LEU A 98 1.87 10.99 -1.94
C LEU A 98 1.69 12.49 -1.65
N GLU A 99 2.02 12.91 -0.43
CA GLU A 99 1.98 14.32 -0.02
C GLU A 99 2.93 15.20 -0.84
N GLN A 100 4.17 14.76 -1.01
CA GLN A 100 5.17 15.46 -1.82
C GLN A 100 4.77 15.50 -3.29
N LEU A 101 4.17 14.41 -3.80
CA LEU A 101 3.65 14.33 -5.16
C LEU A 101 2.54 15.37 -5.37
N ILE A 102 1.50 15.37 -4.53
CA ILE A 102 0.36 16.29 -4.60
C ILE A 102 0.84 17.74 -4.57
N LYS A 103 1.76 18.08 -3.66
CA LYS A 103 2.30 19.46 -3.55
C LYS A 103 3.09 19.91 -4.78
N LYS A 104 3.71 18.97 -5.51
CA LYS A 104 4.56 19.27 -6.67
C LYS A 104 3.80 19.33 -7.99
N VAL A 105 2.68 18.60 -8.11
CA VAL A 105 1.86 18.61 -9.31
C VAL A 105 1.23 19.99 -9.52
N PRO A 106 1.33 20.59 -10.71
CA PRO A 106 0.68 21.87 -11.03
C PRO A 106 -0.84 21.81 -10.84
N ASN A 107 -1.43 22.89 -10.33
CA ASN A 107 -2.87 22.94 -10.08
C ASN A 107 -3.71 22.73 -11.35
N GLU A 108 -3.25 23.25 -12.49
CA GLU A 108 -3.92 23.06 -13.78
C GLU A 108 -4.02 21.57 -14.14
N GLU A 109 -2.94 20.80 -13.93
CA GLU A 109 -2.93 19.36 -14.17
C GLU A 109 -3.90 18.62 -13.24
N LYS A 110 -3.93 18.98 -11.95
CA LYS A 110 -4.90 18.41 -10.99
C LYS A 110 -6.33 18.63 -11.45
N ILE A 111 -6.65 19.88 -11.80
CA ILE A 111 -7.98 20.29 -12.22
C ILE A 111 -8.40 19.58 -13.51
N ASN A 112 -7.51 19.52 -14.51
CA ASN A 112 -7.79 18.87 -15.79
C ASN A 112 -8.12 17.39 -15.62
N ASP A 113 -7.31 16.65 -14.88
CA ASP A 113 -7.51 15.21 -14.70
C ASP A 113 -8.79 14.90 -13.90
N MET A 114 -9.13 15.71 -12.89
CA MET A 114 -10.39 15.57 -12.14
C MET A 114 -11.62 15.92 -13.00
N ILE A 115 -11.56 16.97 -13.82
CA ILE A 115 -12.65 17.32 -14.74
C ILE A 115 -12.85 16.21 -15.78
N GLU A 116 -11.76 15.67 -16.34
CA GLU A 116 -11.85 14.58 -17.30
C GLU A 116 -12.49 13.34 -16.69
N HIS A 117 -12.09 12.99 -15.46
CA HIS A 117 -12.69 11.92 -14.69
C HIS A 117 -14.19 12.12 -14.46
N ASP A 118 -14.60 13.30 -13.98
CA ASP A 118 -16.00 13.59 -13.68
C ASP A 118 -16.86 13.56 -14.94
N LYS A 119 -16.35 14.07 -16.06
CA LYS A 119 -17.01 13.95 -17.38
C LYS A 119 -17.17 12.49 -17.80
N LYS A 120 -16.18 11.65 -17.55
CA LYS A 120 -16.27 10.21 -17.88
C LYS A 120 -17.35 9.53 -17.05
N ILE A 121 -17.41 9.83 -15.75
CA ILE A 121 -18.49 9.38 -14.87
C ILE A 121 -19.84 9.88 -15.40
N GLU A 122 -20.01 11.18 -15.63
CA GLU A 122 -21.27 11.75 -16.12
C GLU A 122 -21.76 11.04 -17.39
N ASN A 123 -20.88 10.84 -18.37
CA ASN A 123 -21.20 10.11 -19.60
C ASN A 123 -21.61 8.64 -19.37
N GLU A 124 -20.94 7.91 -18.47
CA GLU A 124 -21.30 6.54 -18.13
C GLU A 124 -22.66 6.47 -17.42
N TYR A 125 -22.95 7.45 -16.56
CA TYR A 125 -24.21 7.55 -15.83
C TYR A 125 -25.37 7.98 -16.73
N GLU A 126 -25.20 8.96 -17.62
CA GLU A 126 -26.21 9.37 -18.60
C GLU A 126 -26.65 8.20 -19.48
N LYS A 127 -25.69 7.40 -19.96
CA LYS A 127 -25.99 6.17 -20.72
C LYS A 127 -26.86 5.19 -19.94
N LYS A 128 -26.64 5.06 -18.63
CA LYS A 128 -27.39 4.16 -17.73
C LYS A 128 -28.78 4.72 -17.35
N ILE A 129 -28.90 6.03 -17.19
CA ILE A 129 -30.16 6.73 -16.93
C ILE A 129 -31.06 6.63 -18.16
N ASN A 130 -30.54 6.92 -19.35
CA ASN A 130 -31.30 6.86 -20.60
C ASN A 130 -31.83 5.45 -20.93
N SER A 131 -31.23 4.39 -20.37
CA SER A 131 -31.71 3.02 -20.54
C SER A 131 -32.71 2.56 -19.47
N THR A 132 -32.86 3.27 -18.34
CA THR A 132 -33.58 2.75 -17.15
C THR A 132 -34.65 3.72 -16.58
N VAL A 133 -34.55 5.03 -16.82
CA VAL A 133 -35.29 6.05 -16.06
C VAL A 133 -36.36 6.75 -16.91
N HIS A 134 -37.62 6.76 -16.43
CA HIS A 134 -38.78 7.30 -17.17
C HIS A 134 -39.48 8.51 -16.49
N SER A 135 -38.99 9.03 -15.35
CA SER A 135 -39.62 10.16 -14.64
C SER A 135 -38.66 11.34 -14.35
N LYS A 136 -39.24 12.55 -14.17
CA LYS A 136 -38.52 13.77 -13.79
C LYS A 136 -37.92 13.71 -12.37
N PHE A 137 -38.55 12.99 -11.44
CA PHE A 137 -38.08 12.88 -10.05
C PHE A 137 -36.82 12.02 -9.96
N ASP A 138 -36.77 10.94 -10.72
CA ASP A 138 -35.58 10.10 -10.83
C ASP A 138 -34.40 10.91 -11.38
N LYS A 139 -34.59 11.68 -12.46
CA LYS A 139 -33.54 12.56 -13.00
C LYS A 139 -32.98 13.52 -11.96
N PHE A 140 -33.82 14.12 -11.11
CA PHE A 140 -33.41 15.02 -10.04
C PHE A 140 -32.57 14.31 -8.96
N LEU A 141 -32.94 13.08 -8.56
CA LEU A 141 -32.15 12.30 -7.59
C LEU A 141 -30.75 11.90 -8.12
N TYR A 142 -30.53 12.00 -9.42
CA TYR A 142 -29.25 11.70 -10.08
C TYR A 142 -28.46 12.93 -10.51
N GLU A 143 -28.96 14.15 -10.29
CA GLU A 143 -28.21 15.38 -10.55
C GLU A 143 -27.02 15.46 -9.59
N ARG A 144 -25.82 15.18 -10.10
CA ARG A 144 -24.60 15.33 -9.33
C ARG A 144 -24.22 16.81 -9.26
N PRO A 145 -23.90 17.34 -8.07
CA PRO A 145 -23.39 18.70 -7.97
C PRO A 145 -22.08 18.80 -8.74
N GLN A 146 -22.06 19.66 -9.75
CA GLN A 146 -20.87 19.95 -10.54
C GLN A 146 -19.90 20.75 -9.66
N ILE A 147 -18.72 20.21 -9.42
CA ILE A 147 -17.71 20.84 -8.57
C ILE A 147 -16.94 21.86 -9.41
N ASN A 148 -16.96 23.12 -8.99
CA ASN A 148 -16.12 24.15 -9.60
C ASN A 148 -14.69 24.08 -9.04
N TYR A 149 -13.87 23.18 -9.59
CA TYR A 149 -12.48 23.00 -9.15
C TYR A 149 -11.61 24.26 -9.25
N HIS A 150 -11.93 25.19 -10.15
CA HIS A 150 -11.19 26.46 -10.29
C HIS A 150 -11.48 27.45 -9.15
N GLY A 151 -12.60 27.28 -8.45
CA GLY A 151 -13.02 28.12 -7.33
C GLY A 151 -12.56 27.62 -5.96
N LEU A 152 -11.85 26.48 -5.91
CA LEU A 152 -11.40 25.88 -4.66
C LEU A 152 -10.17 26.59 -4.08
N THR A 153 -10.06 26.59 -2.76
CA THR A 153 -8.79 26.89 -2.08
C THR A 153 -7.75 25.81 -2.39
N LEU A 154 -6.46 26.11 -2.17
CA LEU A 154 -5.38 25.15 -2.39
C LEU A 154 -5.55 23.87 -1.56
N GLU A 155 -6.00 24.00 -0.31
CA GLU A 155 -6.22 22.86 0.58
C GLU A 155 -7.38 21.97 0.08
N GLU A 156 -8.50 22.58 -0.32
CA GLU A 156 -9.63 21.86 -0.91
C GLU A 156 -9.22 21.17 -2.21
N LEU A 157 -8.48 21.85 -3.08
CA LEU A 157 -7.99 21.29 -4.33
C LEU A 157 -7.10 20.06 -4.09
N ASP A 158 -6.15 20.15 -3.15
CA ASP A 158 -5.26 19.04 -2.80
C ASP A 158 -6.03 17.86 -2.20
N ASN A 159 -7.07 18.12 -1.40
CA ASN A 159 -7.92 17.07 -0.82
C ASN A 159 -8.77 16.37 -1.89
N HIS A 160 -9.39 17.12 -2.80
CA HIS A 160 -10.13 16.56 -3.93
C HIS A 160 -9.21 15.73 -4.83
N PHE A 161 -8.03 16.26 -5.13
CA PHE A 161 -7.04 15.56 -5.96
C PHE A 161 -6.51 14.29 -5.28
N ARG A 162 -6.27 14.32 -3.95
CA ARG A 162 -5.97 13.11 -3.18
C ARG A 162 -7.07 12.06 -3.31
N SER A 163 -8.32 12.45 -3.11
CA SER A 163 -9.46 11.53 -3.22
C SER A 163 -9.54 10.90 -4.61
N PHE A 164 -9.29 11.69 -5.65
CA PHE A 164 -9.17 11.21 -7.03
C PHE A 164 -8.04 10.18 -7.18
N LEU A 165 -6.83 10.50 -6.69
CA LEU A 165 -5.66 9.61 -6.73
C LEU A 165 -5.92 8.27 -6.04
N GLU A 166 -6.57 8.31 -4.88
CA GLU A 166 -6.82 7.13 -4.06
C GLU A 166 -7.89 6.22 -4.68
N SER A 167 -8.94 6.81 -5.25
CA SER A 167 -10.15 6.06 -5.61
C SER A 167 -10.27 5.75 -7.10
N ASN A 168 -9.72 6.60 -7.97
CA ASN A 168 -10.02 6.57 -9.40
C ASN A 168 -8.78 6.55 -10.30
N ALA A 169 -7.62 7.02 -9.81
CA ALA A 169 -6.40 7.04 -10.60
C ALA A 169 -5.79 5.64 -10.79
N HIS A 170 -5.32 5.38 -12.02
CA HIS A 170 -4.58 4.18 -12.42
C HIS A 170 -3.07 4.45 -12.53
N ALA A 171 -2.26 3.41 -12.74
CA ALA A 171 -0.79 3.49 -12.80
C ALA A 171 -0.25 4.60 -13.73
N GLY A 172 -0.91 4.86 -14.86
CA GLY A 172 -0.58 5.95 -15.79
C GLY A 172 -0.60 7.35 -15.17
N HIS A 173 -1.57 7.65 -14.31
CA HIS A 173 -1.62 8.91 -13.57
C HIS A 173 -0.41 9.07 -12.65
N TYR A 174 -0.09 8.01 -11.91
CA TYR A 174 1.06 8.00 -11.01
C TYR A 174 2.39 8.13 -11.77
N LEU A 175 2.50 7.53 -12.96
CA LEU A 175 3.63 7.70 -13.87
C LEU A 175 3.77 9.16 -14.32
N LYS A 176 2.67 9.78 -14.78
CA LYS A 176 2.59 11.20 -15.15
C LYS A 176 3.07 12.10 -14.02
N TYR A 177 2.54 11.92 -12.81
CA TYR A 177 2.88 12.79 -11.69
C TYR A 177 4.30 12.58 -11.17
N LEU A 178 4.83 11.36 -11.18
CA LEU A 178 6.25 11.14 -10.85
C LEU A 178 7.17 11.77 -11.90
N ARG A 179 6.80 11.69 -13.17
CA ARG A 179 7.54 12.35 -14.24
C ARG A 179 7.57 13.87 -14.04
N ILE A 180 6.42 14.48 -13.74
CA ILE A 180 6.31 15.90 -13.40
C ILE A 180 7.14 16.24 -12.15
N PHE A 181 7.08 15.40 -11.11
CA PHE A 181 7.84 15.58 -9.88
C PHE A 181 9.35 15.67 -10.15
N ASN A 182 9.84 14.82 -11.05
CA ASN A 182 11.24 14.78 -11.49
C ASN A 182 11.57 15.81 -12.59
N ALA A 183 10.62 16.69 -12.95
CA ALA A 183 10.77 17.70 -14.01
C ALA A 183 11.15 17.12 -15.38
N ILE A 184 10.69 15.91 -15.69
CA ILE A 184 10.90 15.24 -16.98
C ILE A 184 9.67 15.50 -17.86
N ASN A 185 9.84 15.85 -19.14
CA ASN A 185 8.70 15.93 -20.07
C ASN A 185 8.47 14.60 -20.81
N GLN A 186 7.33 14.46 -21.51
CA GLN A 186 6.95 13.20 -22.17
C GLN A 186 7.97 12.77 -23.24
N LYS A 187 8.54 13.73 -23.98
CA LYS A 187 9.59 13.48 -24.98
C LYS A 187 10.88 12.96 -24.36
N GLU A 188 11.33 13.57 -23.28
CA GLU A 188 12.50 13.12 -22.51
C GLU A 188 12.28 11.73 -21.93
N MET A 189 11.12 11.48 -21.34
CA MET A 189 10.79 10.17 -20.79
C MET A 189 10.76 9.08 -21.88
N ALA A 190 10.19 9.39 -23.05
CA ALA A 190 10.20 8.50 -24.19
C ALA A 190 11.63 8.15 -24.65
N ASN A 191 12.51 9.16 -24.73
CA ASN A 191 13.91 8.96 -25.08
C ASN A 191 14.65 8.08 -24.05
N LEU A 192 14.44 8.32 -22.75
CA LEU A 192 15.04 7.54 -21.66
C LEU A 192 14.57 6.07 -21.68
N LEU A 193 13.31 5.83 -22.06
CA LEU A 193 12.74 4.51 -22.24
C LEU A 193 13.00 3.91 -23.65
N GLN A 194 13.76 4.60 -24.50
CA GLN A 194 14.07 4.18 -25.87
C GLN A 194 12.81 3.86 -26.71
N THR A 195 11.78 4.68 -26.57
CA THR A 195 10.51 4.56 -27.29
C THR A 195 10.15 5.85 -28.02
N LYS A 196 9.19 5.79 -28.94
CA LYS A 196 8.66 6.98 -29.61
C LYS A 196 7.79 7.79 -28.64
N GLU A 197 7.82 9.11 -28.78
CA GLU A 197 7.04 10.04 -27.96
C GLU A 197 5.53 9.73 -27.99
N GLU A 198 4.96 9.56 -29.18
CA GLU A 198 3.54 9.19 -29.36
C GLU A 198 3.17 7.87 -28.65
N THR A 199 4.06 6.88 -28.71
CA THR A 199 3.88 5.61 -28.02
C THR A 199 3.91 5.79 -26.52
N TYR A 200 4.81 6.63 -26.00
CA TYR A 200 4.87 6.93 -24.57
C TYR A 200 3.65 7.71 -24.08
N ILE A 201 3.15 8.68 -24.85
CA ILE A 201 1.94 9.44 -24.51
C ILE A 201 0.74 8.51 -24.37
N SER A 202 0.54 7.62 -25.34
CA SER A 202 -0.53 6.62 -25.30
C SER A 202 -0.37 5.65 -24.14
N LEU A 203 0.86 5.22 -23.87
CA LEU A 203 1.18 4.39 -22.71
C LEU A 203 0.82 5.10 -21.40
N GLU A 204 1.33 6.30 -21.16
CA GLU A 204 1.06 7.08 -19.93
C GLU A 204 -0.45 7.27 -19.71
N ALA A 205 -1.20 7.56 -20.76
CA ALA A 205 -2.66 7.74 -20.68
C ALA A 205 -3.45 6.46 -20.38
N THR A 206 -2.93 5.29 -20.77
CA THR A 206 -3.68 4.01 -20.71
C THR A 206 -3.10 2.99 -19.74
N LEU A 207 -1.95 3.28 -19.12
CA LEU A 207 -1.21 2.33 -18.30
C LEU A 207 -2.00 1.92 -17.06
N ARG A 208 -2.26 0.62 -16.95
CA ARG A 208 -2.86 -0.03 -15.80
C ARG A 208 -1.82 -0.80 -15.00
N GLU A 209 -2.13 -1.03 -13.72
CA GLU A 209 -1.29 -1.74 -12.76
C GLU A 209 -0.95 -3.18 -13.15
N ASP A 210 -1.86 -3.84 -13.87
CA ASP A 210 -1.75 -5.22 -14.34
C ASP A 210 -1.15 -5.33 -15.75
N SER A 211 -0.73 -4.21 -16.34
CA SER A 211 -0.16 -4.19 -17.69
C SER A 211 1.14 -5.02 -17.76
N PRO A 212 1.26 -5.94 -18.75
CA PRO A 212 2.50 -6.69 -18.98
C PRO A 212 3.72 -5.78 -19.22
N TYR A 213 3.48 -4.58 -19.79
CA TYR A 213 4.53 -3.58 -19.96
C TYR A 213 5.10 -3.14 -18.61
N LEU A 214 4.24 -2.91 -17.63
CA LEU A 214 4.66 -2.43 -16.32
C LEU A 214 5.48 -3.48 -15.59
N VAL A 215 5.03 -4.74 -15.61
CA VAL A 215 5.75 -5.87 -15.01
C VAL A 215 7.17 -5.99 -15.57
N LYS A 216 7.34 -5.77 -16.89
CA LYS A 216 8.64 -5.89 -17.56
C LYS A 216 9.56 -4.69 -17.33
N ASN A 217 9.02 -3.46 -17.31
CA ASN A 217 9.84 -2.23 -17.36
C ASN A 217 9.87 -1.46 -16.03
N SER A 218 9.26 -2.00 -14.96
CA SER A 218 9.10 -1.30 -13.68
C SER A 218 10.41 -0.80 -13.06
N GLU A 219 11.47 -1.60 -13.14
CA GLU A 219 12.78 -1.21 -12.59
C GLU A 219 13.39 -0.04 -13.36
N ASP A 220 13.31 -0.07 -14.69
CA ASP A 220 13.91 0.98 -15.52
C ASP A 220 13.14 2.29 -15.36
N ILE A 221 11.80 2.23 -15.35
CA ILE A 221 10.94 3.37 -15.02
C ILE A 221 11.28 3.89 -13.61
N GLY A 222 11.40 2.99 -12.64
CA GLY A 222 11.69 3.36 -11.26
C GLY A 222 13.06 4.02 -11.09
N LYS A 223 14.10 3.55 -11.79
CA LYS A 223 15.43 4.17 -11.80
C LYS A 223 15.39 5.57 -12.42
N ILE A 224 14.70 5.74 -13.55
CA ILE A 224 14.54 7.04 -14.21
C ILE A 224 13.86 8.05 -13.29
N LEU A 225 12.81 7.62 -12.58
CA LEU A 225 11.98 8.47 -11.73
C LEU A 225 12.46 8.56 -10.27
N ASN A 226 13.66 8.05 -9.98
CA ASN A 226 14.27 8.04 -8.65
C ASN A 226 13.42 7.35 -7.55
N VAL A 227 12.65 6.31 -7.93
CA VAL A 227 11.86 5.47 -7.01
C VAL A 227 12.30 4.00 -6.99
N SER A 228 13.45 3.68 -7.61
CA SER A 228 14.03 2.34 -7.77
C SER A 228 13.20 1.37 -8.61
N ASN A 229 11.96 1.08 -8.20
CA ASN A 229 11.01 0.23 -8.93
C ASN A 229 9.63 0.90 -8.87
N PHE A 230 9.07 1.24 -10.03
CA PHE A 230 7.85 2.02 -10.12
C PHE A 230 6.62 1.30 -9.57
N LEU A 231 6.41 0.05 -9.95
CA LEU A 231 5.28 -0.79 -9.52
C LEU A 231 5.30 -1.01 -8.02
N ASP A 232 6.48 -1.24 -7.44
CA ASP A 232 6.64 -1.37 -5.99
C ASP A 232 6.27 -0.06 -5.29
N TRP A 233 6.78 1.07 -5.78
CA TRP A 233 6.43 2.39 -5.24
C TRP A 233 4.93 2.67 -5.37
N TYR A 234 4.34 2.42 -6.54
CA TYR A 234 2.92 2.63 -6.83
C TYR A 234 2.04 1.82 -5.89
N ASN A 235 2.31 0.52 -5.75
CA ASN A 235 1.58 -0.35 -4.85
C ASN A 235 1.75 0.06 -3.40
N PHE A 236 2.95 0.51 -3.00
CA PHE A 236 3.16 1.01 -1.65
C PHE A 236 2.32 2.26 -1.38
N ILE A 237 2.34 3.26 -2.27
CA ILE A 237 1.53 4.48 -2.14
C ILE A 237 0.04 4.13 -2.10
N ARG A 238 -0.42 3.21 -2.95
CA ARG A 238 -1.82 2.75 -2.95
C ARG A 238 -2.19 1.90 -1.73
N ARG A 239 -1.23 1.28 -1.03
CA ARG A 239 -1.47 0.56 0.24
C ARG A 239 -1.41 1.47 1.46
N GLN A 240 -0.73 2.62 1.40
CA GLN A 240 -0.88 3.65 2.43
C GLN A 240 -2.35 4.10 2.55
N LYS A 241 -3.13 3.99 1.47
CA LYS A 241 -4.60 4.10 1.49
C LYS A 241 -5.26 3.21 2.55
N GLU A 242 -4.84 1.94 2.65
CA GLU A 242 -5.40 0.97 3.60
C GLU A 242 -5.00 1.27 5.05
N LEU A 243 -3.96 2.07 5.27
CA LEU A 243 -3.48 2.50 6.59
C LEU A 243 -3.89 3.96 6.95
N SER A 244 -4.47 4.71 6.00
CA SER A 244 -4.72 6.16 6.10
C SER A 244 -6.20 6.57 6.06
N TYR A 245 -7.16 5.65 5.94
CA TYR A 245 -8.59 6.00 6.12
C TYR A 245 -8.97 6.08 7.60
N ASN A 246 -8.90 7.29 8.13
CA ASN A 246 -10.02 7.95 8.82
C ASN A 246 -9.65 9.43 9.06
N ASN A 247 -9.60 10.21 7.98
CA ASN A 247 -9.61 11.68 8.08
C ASN A 247 -10.58 12.25 7.04
N TYR A 248 -11.87 11.99 7.26
CA TYR A 248 -12.93 12.88 6.77
C TYR A 248 -13.90 13.14 7.92
N GLY A 249 -13.70 14.29 8.55
CA GLY A 249 -14.55 14.77 9.63
C GLY A 249 -14.14 16.18 10.00
N THR A 250 -14.89 17.16 9.47
CA THR A 250 -15.02 18.52 10.00
C THR A 250 -14.68 18.60 11.48
N LYS A 251 -13.82 19.54 11.90
CA LYS A 251 -13.52 19.90 13.30
C LYS A 251 -14.61 19.44 14.28
N ARG A 252 -14.45 18.25 14.84
CA ARG A 252 -15.17 17.81 16.03
C ARG A 252 -14.13 17.30 17.00
N LYS A 253 -14.24 17.81 18.22
CA LYS A 253 -13.36 17.63 19.37
C LYS A 253 -12.69 16.26 19.39
N GLU A 254 -11.38 16.27 19.67
CA GLU A 254 -10.54 15.12 19.98
C GLU A 254 -11.32 14.03 20.71
N SER A 255 -11.62 12.95 19.98
CA SER A 255 -12.06 11.69 20.59
C SER A 255 -10.80 10.98 21.07
N ILE A 256 -10.67 10.86 22.39
CA ILE A 256 -9.60 10.13 23.11
C ILE A 256 -9.71 8.59 22.98
N TYR A 257 -10.52 8.09 22.04
CA TYR A 257 -10.73 6.65 21.82
C TYR A 257 -10.24 6.24 20.43
N THR A 258 -9.47 5.16 20.38
CA THR A 258 -9.04 4.47 19.16
C THR A 258 -10.18 3.59 18.65
N GLU A 259 -10.61 3.78 17.40
CA GLU A 259 -11.59 2.92 16.75
C GLU A 259 -10.92 1.62 16.27
N ILE A 260 -11.45 0.48 16.69
CA ILE A 260 -10.98 -0.87 16.29
C ILE A 260 -11.99 -1.42 15.28
N SER A 261 -11.54 -1.69 14.06
CA SER A 261 -12.36 -2.25 12.98
C SER A 261 -12.02 -3.70 12.72
N LEU A 262 -13.04 -4.56 12.61
CA LEU A 262 -12.88 -6.01 12.51
C LEU A 262 -13.81 -6.56 11.42
N ASN A 263 -13.28 -7.41 10.54
CA ASN A 263 -14.05 -8.04 9.48
C ASN A 263 -14.63 -9.37 9.97
N VAL A 264 -15.96 -9.46 10.03
CA VAL A 264 -16.67 -10.69 10.44
C VAL A 264 -17.33 -11.34 9.23
N LYS A 265 -17.08 -12.64 9.01
CA LYS A 265 -17.71 -13.41 7.92
C LYS A 265 -19.22 -13.53 8.19
N LYS A 266 -20.04 -12.96 7.29
CA LYS A 266 -21.52 -12.98 7.37
C LYS A 266 -22.11 -14.38 7.15
N VAL A 267 -21.38 -15.27 6.51
CA VAL A 267 -21.83 -16.63 6.15
C VAL A 267 -20.82 -17.66 6.64
N GLU A 268 -21.30 -18.68 7.34
CA GLU A 268 -20.49 -19.78 7.86
C GLU A 268 -21.00 -21.14 7.37
N LYS A 269 -20.05 -22.01 7.02
CA LYS A 269 -20.32 -23.37 6.56
C LYS A 269 -20.46 -24.29 7.78
N LYS A 270 -21.59 -24.98 7.91
CA LYS A 270 -21.87 -25.95 8.99
C LYS A 270 -22.19 -27.32 8.43
N ILE A 271 -21.96 -28.34 9.26
CA ILE A 271 -22.28 -29.74 8.94
C ILE A 271 -23.33 -30.22 9.95
N ASN A 272 -24.43 -30.76 9.46
CA ASN A 272 -25.48 -31.27 10.34
C ASN A 272 -25.13 -32.68 10.87
N LYS A 273 -25.92 -33.20 11.82
CA LYS A 273 -25.69 -34.52 12.44
C LYS A 273 -25.74 -35.69 11.45
N SER A 274 -26.28 -35.48 10.24
CA SER A 274 -26.31 -36.45 9.14
C SER A 274 -25.16 -36.30 8.14
N GLY A 275 -24.21 -35.38 8.38
CA GLY A 275 -23.05 -35.15 7.51
C GLY A 275 -23.30 -34.24 6.30
N HIS A 276 -24.47 -33.61 6.20
CA HIS A 276 -24.76 -32.67 5.11
C HIS A 276 -24.28 -31.27 5.45
N GLU A 277 -23.62 -30.65 4.48
CA GLU A 277 -23.12 -29.28 4.57
C GLU A 277 -24.23 -28.27 4.25
N TYR A 278 -24.34 -27.21 5.04
CA TYR A 278 -25.27 -26.11 4.83
C TYR A 278 -24.62 -24.79 5.26
N TYR A 279 -25.14 -23.68 4.73
CA TYR A 279 -24.65 -22.34 5.03
C TYR A 279 -25.59 -21.66 6.01
N VAL A 280 -25.03 -21.03 7.04
CA VAL A 280 -25.76 -20.18 7.98
C VAL A 280 -25.35 -18.74 7.72
N GLU A 281 -26.31 -17.91 7.33
CA GLU A 281 -26.14 -16.46 7.24
C GLU A 281 -26.50 -15.84 8.60
N TYR A 282 -25.57 -15.08 9.17
CA TYR A 282 -25.80 -14.39 10.44
C TYR A 282 -26.55 -13.09 10.22
N SER A 283 -27.55 -12.85 11.06
CA SER A 283 -28.22 -11.55 11.15
C SER A 283 -27.29 -10.48 11.73
N ASP A 284 -27.63 -9.21 11.50
CA ASP A 284 -26.85 -8.08 12.01
C ASP A 284 -26.75 -8.08 13.55
N GLU A 285 -27.76 -8.59 14.25
CA GLU A 285 -27.73 -8.75 15.72
C GLU A 285 -26.81 -9.89 16.17
N GLU A 286 -26.77 -11.00 15.45
CA GLU A 286 -25.88 -12.13 15.72
C GLU A 286 -24.42 -11.77 15.41
N LEU A 287 -24.18 -11.02 14.33
CA LEU A 287 -22.86 -10.48 14.01
C LEU A 287 -22.36 -9.52 15.09
N LYS A 288 -23.22 -8.62 15.57
CA LYS A 288 -22.87 -7.74 16.70
C LYS A 288 -22.53 -8.54 17.95
N ARG A 289 -23.30 -9.57 18.29
CA ARG A 289 -22.98 -10.46 19.43
C ARG A 289 -21.64 -11.19 19.27
N LYS A 290 -21.34 -11.69 18.07
CA LYS A 290 -20.06 -12.35 17.75
C LYS A 290 -18.87 -11.39 17.70
N LEU A 291 -19.09 -10.11 17.34
CA LEU A 291 -18.06 -9.08 17.28
C LEU A 291 -17.49 -8.72 18.66
N PHE A 292 -18.31 -8.82 19.71
CA PHE A 292 -17.89 -8.59 21.10
C PHE A 292 -17.27 -9.82 21.76
N ASP A 293 -17.22 -10.96 21.06
CA ASP A 293 -16.57 -12.18 21.54
C ASP A 293 -15.07 -12.11 21.18
N LEU A 294 -14.31 -11.37 21.98
CA LEU A 294 -12.88 -11.07 21.81
C LEU A 294 -12.01 -12.31 21.58
N ASP A 295 -12.44 -13.47 22.07
CA ASP A 295 -11.73 -14.74 21.87
C ASP A 295 -11.68 -15.15 20.38
N HIS A 296 -12.69 -14.80 19.58
CA HIS A 296 -12.73 -15.12 18.15
C HIS A 296 -11.80 -14.24 17.29
N LEU A 297 -11.45 -13.05 17.77
CA LEU A 297 -10.56 -12.11 17.08
C LEU A 297 -9.09 -12.40 17.35
N ILE A 298 -8.81 -12.88 18.55
CA ILE A 298 -7.47 -13.19 19.03
C ILE A 298 -7.00 -14.57 18.53
N ASN A 299 -7.92 -15.51 18.32
CA ASN A 299 -7.62 -16.87 17.88
C ASN A 299 -7.78 -17.10 16.36
N GLN A 300 -7.70 -16.06 15.51
CA GLN A 300 -7.80 -16.25 14.05
C GLN A 300 -6.50 -16.84 13.48
N ASP A 301 -6.58 -18.04 12.90
CA ASP A 301 -5.45 -18.69 12.20
C ASP A 301 -5.01 -17.93 10.93
N GLU A 302 -5.87 -17.04 10.40
CA GLU A 302 -5.66 -16.37 9.11
C GLU A 302 -4.90 -15.02 9.23
N HIS A 303 -4.86 -14.37 10.41
CA HIS A 303 -4.29 -13.02 10.57
C HIS A 303 -3.50 -12.81 11.88
N GLU A 304 -2.28 -12.28 11.77
CA GLU A 304 -1.44 -11.92 12.94
C GLU A 304 -1.98 -10.65 13.62
N VAL A 305 -2.18 -10.67 14.94
CA VAL A 305 -2.59 -9.50 15.72
C VAL A 305 -1.37 -8.64 16.08
N LEU A 306 -1.41 -7.35 15.73
CA LEU A 306 -0.29 -6.42 15.87
C LEU A 306 -0.57 -5.36 16.95
N TYR A 307 0.46 -4.98 17.71
CA TYR A 307 0.47 -3.80 18.57
C TYR A 307 1.77 -3.00 18.36
N LYS A 308 1.65 -1.73 17.95
CA LYS A 308 2.81 -0.85 17.63
C LYS A 308 3.83 -1.52 16.70
N ASP A 309 3.35 -2.06 15.58
CA ASP A 309 4.15 -2.73 14.56
C ASP A 309 4.91 -3.98 15.04
N ARG A 310 4.52 -4.53 16.20
CA ARG A 310 5.01 -5.80 16.75
C ARG A 310 3.90 -6.84 16.75
N VAL A 311 4.19 -8.03 16.22
CA VAL A 311 3.32 -9.21 16.35
C VAL A 311 3.20 -9.57 17.83
N LEU A 312 1.97 -9.64 18.33
CA LEU A 312 1.70 -10.10 19.67
C LEU A 312 2.10 -11.57 19.78
N THR A 313 2.89 -11.88 20.81
CA THR A 313 3.23 -13.26 21.13
C THR A 313 2.04 -13.95 21.80
N GLU A 314 2.05 -15.28 21.85
CA GLU A 314 1.08 -16.07 22.63
C GLU A 314 1.00 -15.58 24.10
N GLU A 315 2.13 -15.16 24.69
CA GLU A 315 2.19 -14.63 26.05
C GLU A 315 1.58 -13.21 26.18
N ASP A 316 1.74 -12.37 25.15
CA ASP A 316 1.12 -11.04 25.11
C ASP A 316 -0.42 -11.17 24.98
N ILE A 317 -0.88 -12.14 24.19
CA ILE A 317 -2.29 -12.48 24.01
C ILE A 317 -2.94 -12.96 25.31
N GLU A 318 -2.30 -13.88 26.03
CA GLU A 318 -2.74 -14.36 27.35
C GLU A 318 -2.92 -13.21 28.35
N LYS A 319 -1.95 -12.29 28.42
CA LYS A 319 -2.02 -11.12 29.31
C LYS A 319 -3.19 -10.20 28.95
N ILE A 320 -3.44 -10.02 27.65
CA ILE A 320 -4.58 -9.22 27.17
C ILE A 320 -5.90 -9.90 27.57
N LYS A 321 -6.03 -11.22 27.45
CA LYS A 321 -7.22 -11.96 27.91
C LYS A 321 -7.46 -11.74 29.41
N THR A 322 -6.43 -11.93 30.24
CA THR A 322 -6.55 -11.71 31.69
C THR A 322 -6.93 -10.27 32.04
N MET A 323 -6.37 -9.27 31.34
CA MET A 323 -6.73 -7.87 31.56
C MET A 323 -8.17 -7.57 31.15
N LEU A 324 -8.66 -8.16 30.06
CA LEU A 324 -10.04 -7.99 29.61
C LEU A 324 -11.01 -8.66 30.60
N ASP A 325 -10.72 -9.85 31.09
CA ASP A 325 -11.53 -10.54 32.11
C ASP A 325 -11.68 -9.67 33.37
N VAL A 326 -10.59 -9.03 33.84
CA VAL A 326 -10.62 -8.13 35.00
C VAL A 326 -11.37 -6.81 34.74
N ILE A 327 -11.44 -6.35 33.48
CA ILE A 327 -12.12 -5.11 33.10
C ILE A 327 -13.62 -5.35 32.88
N PHE A 328 -14.01 -6.57 32.52
CA PHE A 328 -15.39 -6.95 32.19
C PHE A 328 -16.12 -7.75 33.27
N ASP A 329 -15.43 -8.21 34.33
CA ASP A 329 -16.01 -8.53 35.66
C ASP A 329 -16.33 -7.26 36.46
#